data_AF-A0AAV4ST01-F1
#
_entry.id   AF-A0AAV4ST01-F1
#
_cell.length_a   1.000
_cell.length_b   1.000
_cell.length_c   1.000
_cell.angle_alpha   90.00
_cell.angle_beta   90.00
_cell.angle_gamma   90.00
#
_symmetry.space_group_name_H-M   'P 1'
#
loop_
_entity.id
_entity.type
_entity.pdbx_description
1 polymer ?
#
loop_
_entity_poly.entity_id
_entity_poly.type
_entity_poly.pdbx_seq_one_letter_code
_entity_poly.pdbx_strand_id
1 'polypeptide(L)'
;MSNNNHQMTPLSLEEMCLQKVAFLLRSGHWRKYHMNPFTFLSFKVADKLMSKFLPDDETSNQCCLELAPLQPLLTSCRLQHLDLSYFPYEEQFCMFFKLLSDGCQNLQSLSLPRNIGIYNVSEQLELLLLSCHKLEYLHSPIFFNLDALKNCANLKCLRFHFPARLLVDYFCHEDVDSLEYLKSLKVFALCGLYDFFFRLQSYCSDTETLPRNNFCGWN
;
A
#
# COMPACT_ATOMS: atom_id res chain seq x y z
N MET A 1 37.84 -12.17 -16.47
CA MET A 1 37.84 -11.59 -15.11
C MET A 1 37.49 -10.13 -15.25
N SER A 2 36.21 -9.79 -15.13
CA SER A 2 35.72 -8.42 -15.24
C SER A 2 35.68 -7.81 -13.84
N ASN A 3 36.60 -6.88 -13.56
CA ASN A 3 36.60 -6.09 -12.34
C ASN A 3 35.46 -5.07 -12.40
N ASN A 4 34.32 -5.40 -11.79
CA ASN A 4 33.28 -4.41 -11.51
C ASN A 4 33.74 -3.53 -10.33
N ASN A 5 34.51 -2.49 -10.66
CA ASN A 5 34.77 -1.39 -9.75
C ASN A 5 33.46 -0.60 -9.56
N HIS A 6 32.65 -0.98 -8.58
CA HIS A 6 31.58 -0.12 -8.08
C HIS A 6 32.22 1.06 -7.33
N GLN A 7 32.41 2.17 -8.04
CA GLN A 7 32.67 3.47 -7.40
C GLN A 7 31.45 3.82 -6.55
N MET A 8 31.59 3.67 -5.24
CA MET A 8 30.57 4.06 -4.27
C MET A 8 30.55 5.60 -4.24
N THR A 9 29.49 6.21 -4.76
CA THR A 9 29.29 7.66 -4.68
C THR A 9 29.13 8.06 -3.22
N PRO A 10 29.79 9.15 -2.76
CA PRO A 10 29.66 9.60 -1.37
C PRO A 10 28.22 10.01 -1.08
N LEU A 11 27.70 9.58 0.08
CA LEU A 11 26.35 9.92 0.53
C LEU A 11 26.28 11.42 0.87
N SER A 12 25.15 12.04 0.55
CA SER A 12 24.86 13.39 1.01
C SER A 12 24.68 13.43 2.53
N LEU A 13 24.82 14.61 3.15
CA LEU A 13 24.55 14.79 4.58
C LEU A 13 23.11 14.39 4.94
N GLU A 14 22.14 14.75 4.11
CA GLU A 14 20.72 14.36 4.29
C GLU A 14 20.57 12.84 4.37
N GLU A 15 21.23 12.12 3.44
CA GLU A 15 21.17 10.66 3.37
C GLU A 15 21.83 10.00 4.59
N MET A 16 22.99 10.49 5.03
CA MET A 16 23.62 10.03 6.27
C MET A 16 22.73 10.26 7.50
N CYS A 17 22.06 11.42 7.58
CA CYS A 17 21.11 11.72 8.64
C CYS A 17 19.91 10.77 8.62
N LEU A 18 19.31 10.54 7.46
CA LEU A 18 18.18 9.60 7.30
C LEU A 18 18.58 8.17 7.71
N GLN A 19 19.75 7.70 7.30
CA GLN A 19 20.28 6.39 7.71
C GLN A 19 20.47 6.30 9.22
N LYS A 20 21.02 7.34 9.84
CA LYS A 20 21.20 7.38 11.29
C LYS A 20 19.86 7.36 12.03
N VAL A 21 18.88 8.12 11.57
CA VAL A 21 17.53 8.13 12.15
C VAL A 21 16.86 6.76 11.95
N ALA A 22 16.96 6.17 10.77
CA ALA A 22 16.42 4.84 10.51
C ALA A 22 17.01 3.78 11.45
N PHE A 23 18.34 3.80 11.63
CA PHE A 23 19.04 2.92 12.57
C PHE A 23 18.52 3.08 14.01
N LEU A 24 18.43 4.31 14.50
CA LEU A 24 17.91 4.59 15.85
C LEU A 24 16.43 4.19 16.00
N LEU A 25 15.66 4.24 14.91
CA LEU A 25 14.24 3.87 14.94
C LEU A 25 14.13 2.36 15.04
N ARG A 26 14.89 1.61 14.24
CA ARG A 26 15.00 0.14 14.32
C ARG A 26 15.42 -0.32 15.71
N SER A 27 16.34 0.38 16.37
CA SER A 27 16.77 0.04 17.73
C SER A 27 15.75 0.41 18.82
N GLY A 28 14.56 0.90 18.44
CA GLY A 28 13.49 1.25 19.37
C GLY A 28 13.80 2.47 20.23
N HIS A 29 14.74 3.33 19.82
CA HIS A 29 15.21 4.47 20.63
C HIS A 29 14.05 5.37 21.07
N TRP A 30 13.06 5.58 20.19
CA TRP A 30 11.94 6.49 20.44
C TRP A 30 10.73 5.89 21.15
N ARG A 31 10.75 4.59 21.52
CA ARG A 31 9.58 3.95 22.18
C ARG A 31 9.21 4.56 23.53
N LYS A 32 10.18 5.19 24.22
CA LYS A 32 10.00 5.75 25.57
C LYS A 32 9.65 7.24 25.59
N TYR A 33 9.61 7.89 24.43
CA TYR A 33 9.39 9.33 24.38
C TYR A 33 7.90 9.64 24.50
N HIS A 34 7.56 10.56 25.41
CA HIS A 34 6.18 11.00 25.60
C HIS A 34 5.63 11.75 24.37
N MET A 35 6.51 12.45 23.65
CA MET A 35 6.16 13.16 22.43
C MET A 35 6.75 12.44 21.22
N ASN A 36 5.92 12.19 20.21
CA ASN A 36 6.35 11.58 18.96
C ASN A 36 7.18 12.60 18.14
N PRO A 37 8.51 12.41 17.99
CA PRO A 37 9.38 13.38 17.33
C PRO A 37 9.13 13.48 15.82
N PHE A 38 8.48 12.47 15.23
CA PHE A 38 8.22 12.41 13.80
C PHE A 38 7.04 13.30 13.38
N THR A 39 6.26 13.82 14.33
CA THR A 39 5.13 14.75 14.08
C THR A 39 5.54 16.07 13.45
N PHE A 40 6.82 16.44 13.55
CA PHE A 40 7.39 17.66 12.97
C PHE A 40 8.05 17.46 11.61
N LEU A 41 8.16 16.22 11.13
CA LEU A 41 8.73 15.97 9.81
C LEU A 41 7.83 16.52 8.72
N SER A 42 8.46 17.01 7.66
CA SER A 42 7.75 17.19 6.39
C SER A 42 7.35 15.83 5.83
N PHE A 43 6.25 15.77 5.07
CA PHE A 43 5.79 14.55 4.43
C PHE A 43 6.89 13.86 3.60
N LYS A 44 7.60 14.65 2.78
CA LYS A 44 8.73 14.19 1.95
C LYS A 44 9.83 13.52 2.77
N VAL A 45 10.15 14.05 3.95
CA VAL A 45 11.19 13.47 4.81
C VAL A 45 10.69 12.19 5.50
N ALA A 46 9.43 12.15 5.91
CA ALA A 46 8.82 10.96 6.51
C ALA A 46 8.75 9.79 5.50
N ASP A 47 8.34 10.05 4.26
CA ASP A 47 8.31 9.02 3.21
C ASP A 47 9.73 8.54 2.85
N LYS A 48 10.70 9.47 2.70
CA LYS A 48 12.12 9.11 2.50
C LYS A 48 12.68 8.29 3.65
N LEU A 49 12.25 8.57 4.88
CA LEU A 49 12.66 7.80 6.04
C LEU A 49 12.04 6.40 6.02
N MET A 50 10.73 6.30 5.72
CA MET A 50 10.03 5.01 5.57
C MET A 50 10.66 4.13 4.50
N SER A 51 11.10 4.72 3.38
CA SER A 51 11.75 3.96 2.31
C SER A 51 13.09 3.34 2.72
N LYS A 52 13.76 3.83 3.77
CA LYS A 52 14.99 3.22 4.31
C LYS A 52 14.76 1.89 5.01
N PHE A 53 13.51 1.55 5.28
CA PHE A 53 13.12 0.30 5.92
C PHE A 53 12.75 -0.80 4.93
N LEU A 54 12.53 -0.43 3.67
CA LEU A 54 12.32 -1.39 2.60
C LEU A 54 13.69 -1.99 2.21
N PRO A 55 13.76 -3.30 1.95
CA PRO A 55 14.99 -3.93 1.48
C PRO A 55 15.40 -3.31 0.14
N ASP A 56 16.68 -2.97 -0.01
CA ASP A 56 17.25 -2.47 -1.27
C ASP A 56 17.32 -3.58 -2.35
N ASP A 57 17.18 -4.85 -1.94
CA ASP A 57 17.37 -6.01 -2.83
C ASP A 57 16.41 -7.16 -2.47
N GLU A 58 15.72 -7.70 -3.49
CA GLU A 58 14.74 -8.80 -3.38
C GLU A 58 15.38 -10.10 -2.84
N THR A 59 16.71 -10.19 -2.85
CA THR A 59 17.47 -11.38 -2.44
C THR A 59 17.75 -11.46 -0.95
N SER A 60 17.52 -10.38 -0.20
CA SER A 60 17.72 -10.38 1.25
C SER A 60 16.51 -11.01 1.96
N ASN A 61 16.50 -12.34 2.01
CA ASN A 61 15.46 -13.19 2.64
C ASN A 61 15.23 -12.95 4.15
N GLN A 62 15.68 -11.84 4.73
CA GLN A 62 15.79 -11.71 6.18
C GLN A 62 15.82 -10.28 6.72
N CYS A 63 15.11 -9.33 6.11
CA CYS A 63 14.73 -8.13 6.87
C CYS A 63 13.45 -8.43 7.64
N CYS A 64 13.59 -9.05 8.81
CA CYS A 64 12.52 -9.12 9.82
C CYS A 64 12.27 -7.72 10.35
N LEU A 65 11.53 -6.91 9.59
CA LEU A 65 11.16 -5.58 10.04
C LEU A 65 10.06 -5.69 11.07
N GLU A 66 10.43 -5.54 12.34
CA GLU A 66 9.45 -5.39 13.41
C GLU A 66 8.64 -4.11 13.21
N LEU A 67 7.34 -4.16 13.52
CA LEU A 67 6.44 -3.00 13.44
C LEU A 67 6.55 -2.09 14.67
N ALA A 68 6.81 -2.66 15.84
CA ALA A 68 6.90 -1.90 17.09
C ALA A 68 7.96 -0.77 17.07
N PRO A 69 9.16 -0.92 16.48
CA PRO A 69 10.08 0.19 16.27
C PRO A 69 9.54 1.26 15.31
N LEU A 70 8.72 0.90 14.32
CA LEU A 70 8.13 1.84 13.35
C LEU A 70 6.93 2.63 13.88
N GLN A 71 6.31 2.20 14.98
CA GLN A 71 5.11 2.81 15.52
C GLN A 71 5.17 4.35 15.62
N PRO A 72 6.28 4.99 16.08
CA PRO A 72 6.36 6.45 16.11
C PRO A 72 6.27 7.09 14.71
N LEU A 73 6.83 6.45 13.68
CA LEU A 73 6.73 6.97 12.31
C LEU A 73 5.31 6.78 11.76
N LEU A 74 4.69 5.61 11.98
CA LEU A 74 3.34 5.28 11.51
C LEU A 74 2.25 6.16 12.17
N THR A 75 2.45 6.53 13.43
CA THR A 75 1.52 7.39 14.20
C THR A 75 1.82 8.89 14.08
N SER A 76 2.75 9.27 13.20
CA SER A 76 3.16 10.68 13.05
C SER A 76 2.18 11.55 12.25
N CYS A 77 1.23 10.96 11.52
CA CYS A 77 0.37 11.65 10.55
C CYS A 77 1.14 12.29 9.37
N ARG A 78 2.41 11.91 9.17
CA ARG A 78 3.30 12.47 8.13
C ARG A 78 3.58 11.53 6.96
N LEU A 79 3.08 10.31 6.95
CA LEU A 79 3.25 9.41 5.80
C LEU A 79 2.18 9.70 4.74
N GLN A 80 2.63 9.81 3.48
CA GLN A 80 1.75 9.85 2.30
C GLN A 80 1.85 8.54 1.53
N HIS A 81 3.01 7.87 1.58
CA HIS A 81 3.25 6.65 0.84
C HIS A 81 3.68 5.53 1.78
N LEU A 82 2.88 4.47 1.82
CA LEU A 82 3.14 3.30 2.65
C LEU A 82 3.11 2.03 1.79
N ASP A 83 4.29 1.48 1.55
CA ASP A 83 4.45 0.19 0.90
C ASP A 83 4.88 -0.85 1.94
N LEU A 84 4.06 -1.88 2.09
CA LEU A 84 4.29 -2.98 3.02
C LEU A 84 4.42 -4.31 2.29
N SER A 85 4.54 -4.30 0.96
CA SER A 85 4.51 -5.50 0.14
C SER A 85 5.55 -6.55 0.56
N TYR A 86 6.63 -6.09 1.21
CA TYR A 86 7.77 -6.89 1.68
C TYR A 86 7.75 -7.20 3.19
N PHE A 87 6.68 -6.84 3.93
CA PHE A 87 6.63 -7.10 5.37
C PHE A 87 6.32 -8.59 5.65
N PRO A 88 7.19 -9.31 6.37
CA PRO A 88 7.06 -10.75 6.52
C PRO A 88 6.09 -11.19 7.63
N TYR A 89 5.56 -10.28 8.46
CA TYR A 89 4.99 -10.64 9.76
C TYR A 89 3.46 -10.70 9.82
N GLU A 90 2.98 -11.85 10.27
CA GLU A 90 1.61 -12.33 10.21
C GLU A 90 0.78 -12.02 11.47
N GLU A 91 1.42 -12.03 12.64
CA GLU A 91 0.72 -11.97 13.93
C GLU A 91 0.34 -10.55 14.39
N GLN A 92 0.79 -9.50 13.67
CA GLN A 92 0.64 -8.11 14.12
C GLN A 92 -0.29 -7.26 13.25
N PHE A 93 -0.97 -7.86 12.26
CA PHE A 93 -1.79 -7.10 11.31
C PHE A 93 -2.98 -6.37 11.93
N CYS A 94 -3.67 -6.96 12.93
CA CYS A 94 -4.77 -6.25 13.60
C CYS A 94 -4.28 -5.01 14.36
N MET A 95 -3.15 -5.15 15.09
CA MET A 95 -2.52 -4.01 15.77
C MET A 95 -2.05 -2.97 14.75
N PHE A 96 -1.54 -3.43 13.62
CA PHE A 96 -1.07 -2.60 12.54
C PHE A 96 -2.17 -1.74 11.93
N PHE A 97 -3.31 -2.33 11.55
CA PHE A 97 -4.44 -1.57 11.02
C PHE A 97 -4.93 -0.51 11.99
N LYS A 98 -4.97 -0.84 13.30
CA LYS A 98 -5.29 0.14 14.35
C LYS A 98 -4.29 1.29 14.42
N LEU A 99 -2.99 1.01 14.29
CA LEU A 99 -1.97 2.07 14.24
C LEU A 99 -2.12 2.96 13.01
N LEU A 100 -2.46 2.36 11.86
CA LEU A 100 -2.68 3.12 10.62
C LEU A 100 -3.94 3.97 10.67
N SER A 101 -5.04 3.47 11.27
CA SER A 101 -6.28 4.25 11.36
C SER A 101 -6.07 5.54 12.16
N ASP A 102 -5.23 5.48 13.18
CA ASP A 102 -4.91 6.63 14.04
C ASP A 102 -3.91 7.59 13.37
N GLY A 103 -2.98 7.05 12.57
CA GLY A 103 -1.76 7.74 12.13
C GLY A 103 -1.65 8.06 10.65
N CYS A 104 -2.51 7.55 9.78
CA CYS A 104 -2.32 7.60 8.32
C CYS A 104 -3.50 8.26 7.57
N GLN A 105 -4.12 9.27 8.16
CA GLN A 105 -5.20 10.05 7.52
C GLN A 105 -4.74 10.82 6.27
N ASN A 106 -3.43 11.06 6.13
CA ASN A 106 -2.82 11.75 4.99
C ASN A 106 -2.33 10.80 3.89
N LEU A 107 -2.61 9.50 4.01
CA LEU A 107 -2.10 8.51 3.10
C LEU A 107 -2.70 8.68 1.70
N GLN A 108 -1.82 8.69 0.70
CA GLN A 108 -2.13 8.79 -0.73
C GLN A 108 -1.89 7.46 -1.44
N SER A 109 -0.96 6.64 -0.96
CA SER A 109 -0.77 5.29 -1.48
C SER A 109 -0.58 4.26 -0.36
N LEU A 110 -1.29 3.13 -0.48
CA LEU A 110 -1.16 1.97 0.39
C LEU A 110 -0.93 0.72 -0.44
N SER A 111 0.14 -0.02 -0.15
CA SER A 111 0.37 -1.37 -0.67
C SER A 111 0.51 -2.34 0.49
N LEU A 112 -0.31 -3.38 0.51
CA LEU A 112 -0.36 -4.37 1.58
C LEU A 112 0.46 -5.63 1.22
N PRO A 113 1.02 -6.35 2.20
CA PRO A 113 1.82 -7.56 1.98
C PRO A 113 0.96 -8.70 1.43
N ARG A 114 1.39 -9.40 0.38
CA ARG A 114 0.57 -10.41 -0.32
C ARG A 114 -0.04 -11.48 0.61
N ASN A 115 0.69 -11.92 1.63
CA ASN A 115 0.23 -12.92 2.58
C ASN A 115 -0.86 -12.41 3.56
N ILE A 116 -1.13 -11.10 3.61
CA ILE A 116 -2.12 -10.55 4.54
C ILE A 116 -3.55 -11.09 4.26
N GLY A 117 -3.84 -11.52 3.02
CA GLY A 117 -5.13 -12.08 2.62
C GLY A 117 -5.51 -13.40 3.30
N ILE A 118 -4.57 -14.08 3.95
CA ILE A 118 -4.83 -15.30 4.74
C ILE A 118 -5.47 -14.94 6.10
N TYR A 119 -5.23 -13.73 6.58
CA TYR A 119 -5.74 -13.25 7.86
C TYR A 119 -7.10 -12.62 7.60
N ASN A 120 -8.12 -13.04 8.37
CA ASN A 120 -9.48 -12.49 8.27
C ASN A 120 -9.51 -11.06 8.85
N VAL A 121 -8.93 -10.10 8.12
CA VAL A 121 -8.71 -8.71 8.56
C VAL A 121 -9.38 -7.69 7.63
N SER A 122 -10.37 -8.14 6.84
CA SER A 122 -11.12 -7.26 5.93
C SER A 122 -11.79 -6.12 6.67
N GLU A 123 -12.45 -6.39 7.81
CA GLU A 123 -13.13 -5.36 8.61
C GLU A 123 -12.16 -4.26 9.09
N GLN A 124 -10.96 -4.64 9.54
CA GLN A 124 -9.96 -3.68 10.01
C GLN A 124 -9.39 -2.85 8.85
N LEU A 125 -9.25 -3.47 7.68
CA LEU A 125 -8.90 -2.74 6.46
C LEU A 125 -10.01 -1.76 6.06
N GLU A 126 -11.28 -2.17 6.11
CA GLU A 126 -12.42 -1.29 5.80
C GLU A 126 -12.45 -0.07 6.72
N LEU A 127 -12.25 -0.27 8.03
CA LEU A 127 -12.16 0.83 9.01
C LEU A 127 -10.99 1.78 8.74
N LEU A 128 -9.83 1.24 8.32
CA LEU A 128 -8.71 2.06 7.88
C LEU A 128 -9.09 2.91 6.66
N LEU A 129 -9.66 2.29 5.62
CA LEU A 129 -10.00 2.94 4.36
C LEU A 129 -11.02 4.07 4.54
N LEU A 130 -11.98 3.90 5.45
CA LEU A 130 -12.91 4.96 5.83
C LEU A 130 -12.22 6.23 6.35
N SER A 131 -11.01 6.11 6.90
CA SER A 131 -10.21 7.22 7.45
C SER A 131 -9.21 7.81 6.45
N CYS A 132 -8.98 7.17 5.30
CA CYS A 132 -7.96 7.56 4.32
C CYS A 132 -8.52 8.43 3.19
N HIS A 133 -9.03 9.63 3.49
CA HIS A 133 -9.75 10.45 2.51
C HIS A 133 -8.88 10.97 1.33
N LYS A 134 -7.56 10.91 1.48
CA LYS A 134 -6.59 11.36 0.47
C LYS A 134 -6.05 10.21 -0.40
N LEU A 135 -6.57 9.00 -0.22
CA LEU A 135 -6.06 7.81 -0.90
C LEU A 135 -6.27 7.93 -2.41
N GLU A 136 -5.20 7.75 -3.17
CA GLU A 136 -5.18 7.75 -4.62
C GLU A 136 -4.83 6.37 -5.20
N TYR A 137 -4.01 5.59 -4.49
CA TYR A 137 -3.54 4.28 -4.92
C TYR A 137 -3.71 3.25 -3.80
N LEU A 138 -4.44 2.18 -4.08
CA LEU A 138 -4.60 1.06 -3.17
C LEU A 138 -4.22 -0.24 -3.87
N HIS A 139 -3.37 -1.00 -3.21
CA HIS A 139 -2.99 -2.34 -3.61
C HIS A 139 -3.20 -3.29 -2.44
N SER A 140 -4.20 -4.17 -2.56
CA SER A 140 -4.64 -5.04 -1.46
C SER A 140 -4.72 -6.49 -1.93
N PRO A 141 -4.17 -7.46 -1.19
CA PRO A 141 -4.47 -8.89 -1.41
C PRO A 141 -5.72 -9.34 -0.64
N ILE A 142 -6.36 -8.46 0.11
CA ILE A 142 -7.62 -8.71 0.81
C ILE A 142 -8.75 -8.09 -0.02
N PHE A 143 -9.77 -8.89 -0.31
CA PHE A 143 -11.03 -8.36 -0.78
C PHE A 143 -11.85 -7.80 0.39
N PHE A 144 -12.54 -6.69 0.15
CA PHE A 144 -13.33 -5.97 1.15
C PHE A 144 -14.52 -5.29 0.47
N ASN A 145 -15.53 -4.88 1.24
CA ASN A 145 -16.67 -4.15 0.71
C ASN A 145 -16.22 -2.78 0.16
N LEU A 146 -16.50 -2.52 -1.13
CA LEU A 146 -16.08 -1.29 -1.81
C LEU A 146 -16.64 -0.02 -1.15
N ASP A 147 -17.72 -0.10 -0.38
CA ASP A 147 -18.26 1.03 0.40
C ASP A 147 -17.27 1.60 1.42
N ALA A 148 -16.26 0.84 1.81
CA ALA A 148 -15.14 1.35 2.61
C ALA A 148 -14.34 2.46 1.90
N LEU A 149 -14.44 2.53 0.57
CA LEU A 149 -13.77 3.54 -0.27
C LEU A 149 -14.63 4.78 -0.55
N LYS A 150 -15.85 4.87 0.01
CA LYS A 150 -16.75 6.01 -0.25
C LYS A 150 -16.17 7.38 0.08
N ASN A 151 -15.22 7.44 1.03
CA ASN A 151 -14.52 8.68 1.40
C ASN A 151 -13.26 8.94 0.56
N CYS A 152 -12.85 8.00 -0.30
CA CYS A 152 -11.65 8.07 -1.12
C CYS A 152 -11.95 8.70 -2.49
N ALA A 153 -12.49 9.92 -2.51
CA ALA A 153 -12.97 10.57 -3.75
C ALA A 153 -11.88 10.80 -4.82
N ASN A 154 -10.60 10.72 -4.43
CA ASN A 154 -9.44 10.86 -5.32
C ASN A 154 -8.80 9.52 -5.71
N LEU A 155 -9.43 8.39 -5.38
CA LEU A 155 -8.90 7.07 -5.71
C LEU A 155 -8.80 6.90 -7.23
N LYS A 156 -7.58 6.72 -7.73
CA LYS A 156 -7.26 6.57 -9.15
C LYS A 156 -6.93 5.13 -9.51
N CYS A 157 -6.41 4.36 -8.56
CA CYS A 157 -5.94 3.00 -8.80
C CYS A 157 -6.34 2.08 -7.64
N LEU A 158 -7.08 1.02 -7.97
CA LEU A 158 -7.46 -0.06 -7.07
C LEU A 158 -6.98 -1.38 -7.67
N ARG A 159 -6.13 -2.09 -6.93
CA ARG A 159 -5.57 -3.37 -7.35
C ARG A 159 -5.79 -4.44 -6.30
N PHE A 160 -6.30 -5.59 -6.74
CA PHE A 160 -6.50 -6.75 -5.88
C PHE A 160 -5.57 -7.91 -6.23
N HIS A 161 -4.76 -8.39 -5.28
CA HIS A 161 -4.06 -9.68 -5.40
C HIS A 161 -4.98 -10.81 -4.91
N PHE A 162 -6.09 -11.02 -5.60
CA PHE A 162 -7.14 -11.92 -5.15
C PHE A 162 -7.63 -12.82 -6.29
N PRO A 163 -8.06 -14.07 -6.04
CA PRO A 163 -8.58 -14.93 -7.08
C PRO A 163 -9.80 -14.30 -7.76
N ALA A 164 -9.75 -14.16 -9.09
CA ALA A 164 -10.79 -13.47 -9.86
C ALA A 164 -12.21 -14.01 -9.64
N ARG A 165 -12.35 -15.31 -9.33
CA ARG A 165 -13.65 -15.97 -9.11
C ARG A 165 -14.48 -15.29 -8.01
N LEU A 166 -13.84 -14.94 -6.89
CA LEU A 166 -14.54 -14.38 -5.74
C LEU A 166 -15.04 -12.95 -5.99
N LEU A 167 -14.36 -12.21 -6.87
CA LEU A 167 -14.81 -10.89 -7.30
C LEU A 167 -15.97 -10.97 -8.27
N VAL A 168 -16.00 -11.97 -9.15
CA VAL A 168 -17.14 -12.20 -10.05
C VAL A 168 -18.41 -12.41 -9.22
N ASP A 169 -18.34 -13.24 -8.17
CA ASP A 169 -19.48 -13.49 -7.29
C ASP A 169 -19.98 -12.21 -6.60
N TYR A 170 -19.06 -11.33 -6.16
CA TYR A 170 -19.42 -10.03 -5.58
C TYR A 170 -20.15 -9.13 -6.59
N PHE A 171 -19.57 -8.92 -7.78
CA PHE A 171 -20.17 -8.05 -8.79
C PHE A 171 -21.44 -8.63 -9.43
N CYS A 172 -21.71 -9.93 -9.31
CA CYS A 172 -22.99 -10.52 -9.70
C CYS A 172 -24.15 -10.10 -8.78
N HIS A 173 -23.86 -9.63 -7.57
CA HIS A 173 -24.86 -9.29 -6.56
C HIS A 173 -24.94 -7.81 -6.23
N GLU A 174 -23.90 -7.04 -6.58
CA GLU A 174 -23.85 -5.60 -6.31
C GLU A 174 -24.38 -4.77 -7.48
N ASP A 175 -25.10 -3.71 -7.13
CA ASP A 175 -25.50 -2.70 -8.10
C ASP A 175 -24.31 -1.80 -8.41
N VAL A 176 -23.79 -1.87 -9.63
CA VAL A 176 -22.63 -1.07 -10.07
C VAL A 176 -22.93 0.42 -10.00
N ASP A 177 -24.19 0.83 -10.16
CA ASP A 177 -24.60 2.23 -10.08
C ASP A 177 -24.43 2.80 -8.66
N SER A 178 -24.36 1.94 -7.63
CA SER A 178 -24.08 2.37 -6.25
C SER A 178 -22.65 2.87 -6.03
N LEU A 179 -21.74 2.64 -6.98
CA LEU A 179 -20.30 2.95 -6.89
C LEU A 179 -19.91 4.34 -7.44
N GLU A 180 -20.85 5.29 -7.52
CA GLU A 180 -20.60 6.65 -8.04
C GLU A 180 -19.41 7.37 -7.37
N TYR A 181 -19.14 7.05 -6.10
CA TYR A 181 -18.01 7.61 -5.35
C TYR A 181 -16.64 7.21 -5.93
N LEU A 182 -16.57 6.17 -6.76
CA LEU A 182 -15.37 5.73 -7.47
C LEU A 182 -15.18 6.37 -8.85
N LYS A 183 -15.90 7.46 -9.19
CA LYS A 183 -15.78 8.15 -10.50
C LYS A 183 -14.37 8.60 -10.89
N SER A 184 -13.46 8.76 -9.92
CA SER A 184 -12.06 9.13 -10.17
C SER A 184 -11.18 7.94 -10.53
N LEU A 185 -11.70 6.71 -10.41
CA LEU A 185 -10.96 5.48 -10.62
C LEU A 185 -10.61 5.32 -12.10
N LYS A 186 -9.32 5.19 -12.38
CA LYS A 186 -8.76 5.02 -13.72
C LYS A 186 -8.25 3.62 -13.97
N VAL A 187 -7.87 2.92 -12.90
CA VAL A 187 -7.32 1.58 -12.95
C VAL A 187 -8.02 0.73 -11.91
N PHE A 188 -8.70 -0.29 -12.38
CA PHE A 188 -9.16 -1.42 -11.58
C PHE A 188 -8.48 -2.67 -12.13
N ALA A 189 -7.67 -3.36 -11.33
CA ALA A 189 -6.93 -4.53 -11.79
C ALA A 189 -6.91 -5.66 -10.79
N LEU A 190 -6.95 -6.88 -11.30
CA LEU A 190 -6.78 -8.11 -10.53
C LEU A 190 -5.40 -8.65 -10.84
N CYS A 191 -4.54 -8.66 -9.84
CA CYS A 191 -3.19 -9.19 -9.91
C CYS A 191 -3.24 -10.70 -9.61
N GLY A 192 -2.97 -11.52 -10.60
CA GLY A 192 -2.81 -12.96 -10.43
C GLY A 192 -1.58 -13.32 -9.59
N LEU A 193 -1.53 -14.58 -9.12
CA LEU A 193 -0.39 -15.11 -8.38
C LEU A 193 0.94 -15.03 -9.17
N TYR A 194 0.86 -14.93 -10.50
CA TYR A 194 2.00 -14.90 -11.43
C TYR A 194 2.10 -13.64 -12.28
N ASP A 195 1.32 -12.60 -12.00
CA ASP A 195 1.32 -11.39 -12.83
C ASP A 195 2.59 -10.56 -12.60
N PHE A 196 3.63 -10.87 -13.38
CA PHE A 196 4.56 -9.85 -13.86
C PHE A 196 3.77 -8.90 -14.76
N PHE A 197 3.64 -7.66 -14.30
CA PHE A 197 3.10 -6.47 -14.96
C PHE A 197 2.57 -6.62 -16.41
N PHE A 198 1.25 -6.57 -16.57
CA PHE A 198 0.63 -6.04 -17.79
C PHE A 198 -0.23 -4.82 -17.44
N ARG A 199 0.07 -3.68 -18.08
CA ARG A 199 -0.75 -2.46 -17.99
C ARG A 199 -2.05 -2.69 -18.77
N LEU A 200 -3.15 -2.91 -18.08
CA LEU A 200 -4.48 -2.71 -18.67
C LEU A 200 -4.80 -1.22 -18.61
N GLN A 201 -4.47 -0.52 -19.70
CA GLN A 201 -4.95 0.82 -19.99
C GLN A 201 -6.08 0.70 -21.02
N SER A 202 -7.28 0.31 -20.57
CA SER A 202 -8.51 0.55 -21.31
C SER A 202 -9.68 0.31 -20.38
N TYR A 203 -10.35 1.36 -19.96
CA TYR A 203 -11.79 1.48 -19.64
C TYR A 203 -11.95 2.79 -18.87
N CYS A 204 -11.90 3.90 -19.62
CA CYS A 204 -12.48 5.20 -19.29
C CYS A 204 -11.96 6.22 -20.30
N SER A 205 -12.55 6.27 -21.49
CA SER A 205 -12.73 7.45 -22.35
C SER A 205 -13.60 7.05 -23.55
N ASP A 206 -14.85 7.52 -23.50
CA ASP A 206 -15.71 7.97 -24.60
C ASP A 206 -16.05 7.03 -25.78
N THR A 207 -17.36 6.73 -25.85
CA THR A 207 -18.25 6.66 -27.03
C THR A 207 -17.79 5.99 -28.33
N GLU A 208 -18.63 5.03 -28.75
CA GLU A 208 -18.86 4.53 -30.11
C GLU A 208 -17.84 3.54 -30.72
N THR A 209 -18.37 2.37 -31.08
CA THR A 209 -17.79 1.24 -31.83
C THR A 209 -16.93 0.23 -31.04
N LEU A 210 -17.62 -0.75 -30.44
CA LEU A 210 -17.07 -2.04 -30.04
C LEU A 210 -16.61 -2.83 -31.28
N PRO A 211 -15.35 -3.32 -31.36
CA PRO A 211 -15.03 -4.47 -32.17
C PRO A 211 -15.50 -5.72 -31.42
N ARG A 212 -16.50 -6.40 -31.98
CA ARG A 212 -16.75 -7.81 -31.68
C ARG A 212 -15.47 -8.59 -31.93
N ASN A 213 -14.92 -9.18 -30.87
CA ASN A 213 -14.19 -10.47 -30.82
C ASN A 213 -13.03 -10.40 -29.82
N ASN A 214 -13.31 -10.84 -28.60
CA ASN A 214 -12.60 -11.94 -27.92
C ASN A 214 -13.11 -12.02 -26.46
N PHE A 215 -14.40 -12.28 -26.31
CA PHE A 215 -14.95 -12.90 -25.11
C PHE A 215 -15.10 -14.39 -25.42
N CYS A 216 -14.26 -15.22 -24.79
CA CYS A 216 -14.49 -16.65 -24.77
C CYS A 216 -15.72 -16.93 -23.91
N GLY A 217 -16.85 -17.18 -24.59
CA GLY A 217 -17.92 -18.11 -24.24
C GLY A 217 -18.50 -18.06 -22.83
N TRP A 218 -19.62 -17.35 -22.70
CA TRP A 218 -20.67 -17.64 -21.72
C TRP A 218 -21.74 -18.46 -22.46
N ASN A 219 -21.96 -19.70 -22.03
CA ASN A 219 -23.18 -20.51 -22.20
C ASN A 219 -23.46 -21.14 -20.84
#